data_AF-A0A7W7JXN1-F1
#
_entry.id   AF-A0A7W7JXN1-F1
#
_cell.length_a   1.000
_cell.length_b   1.000
_cell.length_c   1.000
_cell.angle_alpha   90.00
_cell.angle_beta   90.00
_cell.angle_gamma   90.00
#
_symmetry.space_group_name_H-M   'P 1'
#
loop_
_entity.id
_entity.type
_entity.pdbx_description
1 polymer ?
#
loop_
_entity_poly.entity_id
_entity_poly.type
_entity_poly.pdbx_seq_one_letter_code
_entity_poly.pdbx_strand_id
1 'polypeptide(L)' 'MPTNLVTDQNLLERLNAAARRGVSLQERRRQRVSFVYGNLPKGSAMTKMQVEKELERIDDTEGRR' A
#
# COMPACT_ATOMS: atom_id res chain seq x y z
N MET A 1 9.85 16.57 25.77
CA MET A 1 9.77 17.87 25.06
C MET A 1 8.33 18.04 24.58
N PRO A 2 7.54 18.99 25.09
CA PRO A 2 6.21 19.23 24.55
C PRO A 2 6.36 20.01 23.23
N THR A 3 6.13 19.34 22.11
CA THR A 3 6.16 19.97 20.79
C THR A 3 4.93 20.86 20.67
N ASN A 4 5.09 22.16 20.90
CA ASN A 4 4.07 23.18 20.62
C ASN A 4 4.00 23.41 19.09
N LEU A 5 3.58 22.37 18.38
CA LEU A 5 3.30 22.40 16.95
C LEU A 5 1.88 22.93 16.80
N VAL A 6 1.75 24.18 16.33
CA VAL A 6 0.47 24.77 15.88
C VAL A 6 0.05 24.02 14.62
N THR A 7 -0.45 22.81 14.79
CA THR A 7 -0.90 21.95 13.70
C THR A 7 -2.39 22.13 13.55
N ASP A 8 -2.85 22.20 12.31
CA ASP A 8 -4.27 22.15 11.99
C ASP A 8 -4.89 20.91 12.67
N GLN A 9 -5.72 21.15 13.69
CA GLN A 9 -6.35 20.13 14.51
C GLN A 9 -7.21 19.18 13.65
N ASN A 10 -7.83 19.71 12.60
CA ASN A 10 -8.62 18.91 11.66
C ASN A 10 -7.73 17.97 10.83
N LEU A 11 -6.56 18.45 10.39
CA LEU A 11 -5.57 17.59 9.74
C LEU A 11 -5.11 16.47 10.67
N LEU A 12 -4.80 16.77 11.93
CA LEU A 12 -4.39 15.76 12.92
C LEU A 12 -5.48 14.71 13.15
N GLU A 13 -6.73 15.12 13.27
CA GLU A 13 -7.86 14.20 13.45
C GLU A 13 -8.05 13.30 12.24
N ARG A 14 -7.94 13.85 11.02
CA ARG A 14 -8.01 13.07 9.77
C ARG A 14 -6.88 12.07 9.66
N LEU A 15 -5.65 12.47 10.00
CA LEU A 15 -4.49 11.58 9.98
C LEU A 15 -4.62 10.48 11.04
N ASN A 16 -5.07 10.82 12.25
CA ASN A 16 -5.33 9.83 13.30
C ASN A 16 -6.44 8.86 12.92
N ALA A 17 -7.54 9.34 12.34
CA ALA A 17 -8.63 8.51 11.87
C ALA A 17 -8.17 7.55 10.76
N ALA A 18 -7.38 8.06 9.79
CA ALA A 18 -6.80 7.24 8.73
C ALA A 18 -5.83 6.18 9.28
N ALA A 19 -4.98 6.54 10.25
CA ALA A 19 -4.06 5.61 10.90
C ALA A 19 -4.79 4.51 11.69
N ARG A 20 -5.89 4.86 12.36
CA ARG A 20 -6.71 3.92 13.15
C ARG A 20 -7.58 3.00 12.30
N ARG A 21 -8.03 3.46 11.12
CA ARG A 21 -8.90 2.69 10.21
C ARG A 21 -8.25 1.38 9.74
N GLY A 22 -6.92 1.32 9.75
CA GLY A 22 -6.17 0.23 9.15
C GLY A 22 -6.31 0.21 7.62
N VAL A 23 -5.58 -0.69 6.99
CA VAL A 23 -5.58 -0.86 5.53
C VAL A 23 -6.44 -2.08 5.19
N SER A 24 -7.47 -1.88 4.38
CA SER A 24 -8.32 -2.99 3.90
C SER A 24 -7.50 -3.98 3.06
N LEU A 25 -7.98 -5.21 2.91
CA LEU A 25 -7.30 -6.22 2.08
C LEU A 25 -7.11 -5.73 0.63
N GLN A 26 -8.10 -5.06 0.06
CA GLN A 26 -8.01 -4.51 -1.29
C GLN A 26 -6.97 -3.38 -1.39
N GLU A 27 -6.93 -2.48 -0.41
CA GLU A 27 -5.93 -1.42 -0.39
C GLU A 27 -4.52 -1.97 -0.21
N ARG A 28 -4.35 -2.98 0.64
CA ARG A 28 -3.08 -3.67 0.82
C ARG A 28 -2.62 -4.34 -0.47
N ARG A 29 -3.53 -4.98 -1.21
CA ARG A 29 -3.23 -5.55 -2.54
C ARG A 29 -2.78 -4.47 -3.51
N ARG A 30 -3.51 -3.34 -3.61
CA ARG A 30 -3.14 -2.22 -4.49
C ARG A 30 -1.79 -1.60 -4.13
N GLN A 31 -1.50 -1.44 -2.85
CA GLN A 31 -0.21 -0.96 -2.36
C GLN A 31 0.91 -1.93 -2.73
N ARG A 32 0.70 -3.24 -2.56
CA ARG A 32 1.68 -4.28 -2.92
C ARG A 32 1.98 -4.26 -4.43
N VAL A 33 0.97 -4.22 -5.28
CA VAL A 33 1.14 -4.11 -6.74
C VAL A 33 1.93 -2.86 -7.10
N SER A 34 1.59 -1.72 -6.51
CA SER A 34 2.25 -0.44 -6.81
C SER A 34 3.72 -0.44 -6.35
N PHE A 35 3.99 -1.03 -5.18
CA PHE A 35 5.35 -1.17 -4.66
C PHE A 35 6.22 -2.05 -5.56
N VAL A 36 5.72 -3.23 -5.95
CA VAL A 36 6.46 -4.16 -6.81
C VAL A 36 6.70 -3.53 -8.18
N TYR A 37 5.66 -3.00 -8.81
CA TYR A 37 5.75 -2.38 -10.14
C TYR A 37 6.71 -1.17 -10.14
N GLY A 38 6.63 -0.31 -9.11
CA GLY A 38 7.48 0.88 -9.00
C GLY A 38 8.97 0.57 -8.76
N ASN A 39 9.29 -0.61 -8.23
CA ASN A 39 10.66 -1.05 -7.99
C ASN A 39 11.18 -2.06 -9.04
N LEU A 40 10.45 -2.26 -10.14
CA LEU A 40 10.94 -3.12 -11.21
C LEU A 40 12.24 -2.56 -11.82
N PRO A 41 13.19 -3.43 -12.21
CA PRO A 41 14.40 -2.99 -12.91
C PRO A 41 14.06 -2.16 -14.15
N LYS A 42 14.83 -1.10 -14.38
CA LYS A 42 14.72 -0.28 -15.60
C LYS A 42 14.99 -1.18 -16.81
N GLY A 43 13.97 -1.44 -17.62
CA GLY A 43 14.01 -2.40 -18.73
C GLY A 43 13.09 -3.61 -18.56
N SER A 44 12.42 -3.74 -17.41
CA SER A 44 11.34 -4.73 -17.26
C SER A 44 10.20 -4.41 -18.23
N ALA A 45 9.84 -5.38 -19.07
CA ALA A 45 8.69 -5.32 -19.98
C ALA A 45 7.37 -5.69 -19.27
N MET A 46 7.40 -5.94 -17.96
CA MET A 46 6.21 -6.32 -17.21
C MET A 46 5.26 -5.12 -17.06
N THR A 47 4.03 -5.32 -17.46
CA THR A 47 2.92 -4.39 -17.22
C THR A 47 2.39 -4.53 -15.80
N LYS A 48 1.73 -3.49 -15.30
CA LYS A 48 1.06 -3.51 -13.99
C LYS A 48 0.06 -4.67 -13.84
N MET A 49 -0.69 -4.98 -14.91
CA MET A 49 -1.65 -6.08 -14.94
C MET A 49 -0.97 -7.45 -14.80
N GLN A 50 0.20 -7.63 -15.44
CA GLN A 50 0.98 -8.87 -15.28
C GLN A 50 1.53 -9.02 -13.87
N VAL A 51 1.97 -7.93 -13.23
CA VAL A 51 2.40 -7.93 -11.83
C VAL A 51 1.24 -8.34 -10.90
N GLU A 52 0.04 -7.80 -11.12
CA GLU A 52 -1.14 -8.16 -10.33
C GLU A 52 -1.47 -9.65 -10.45
N LYS A 53 -1.48 -10.20 -11.68
CA LYS A 53 -1.73 -11.62 -11.93
C LYS A 53 -0.69 -12.54 -11.29
N GLU A 54 0.58 -12.20 -11.36
CA GLU A 54 1.63 -12.99 -10.70
C GLU A 54 1.53 -12.93 -9.18
N LEU A 55 1.18 -11.77 -8.63
CA LEU A 55 0.95 -11.60 -7.20
C LEU A 55 -0.24 -12.42 -6.70
N GLU A 56 -1.32 -12.53 -7.48
CA GLU A 56 -2.44 -13.43 -7.16
C GLU A 56 -2.01 -14.90 -7.18
N ARG A 57 -1.25 -15.31 -8.20
CA ARG A 57 -0.74 -16.69 -8.30
C ARG A 57 0.14 -17.07 -7.10
N ILE A 58 0.97 -16.16 -6.61
CA ILE A 58 1.80 -16.37 -5.41
C ILE A 58 0.93 -16.54 -4.16
N ASP A 59 -0.08 -15.69 -3.96
CA ASP A 59 -0.98 -15.82 -2.82
C ASP A 59 -1.71 -17.17 -2.82
N ASP A 60 -2.08 -17.68 -4.00
CA ASP A 60 -2.72 -18.99 -4.17
C ASP A 60 -1.79 -20.15 -3.83
N THR A 61 -0.51 -20.05 -4.21
CA THR A 61 0.49 -21.10 -3.92
C THR A 61 0.92 -21.09 -2.45
N GLU A 62 0.94 -19.93 -1.81
CA GLU A 62 1.29 -19.77 -0.39
C GLU A 62 0.09 -19.92 0.55
N GLY A 63 -1.12 -20.16 0.03
CA GLY A 63 -2.33 -20.33 0.83
C GLY A 63 -2.75 -19.09 1.62
N ARG A 64 -2.40 -17.88 1.15
CA ARG A 64 -2.64 -16.59 1.85
C ARG A 64 -4.00 -15.95 1.52
N ARG A 65 -4.98 -16.74 1.05
CA ARG A 65 -6.32 -16.25 0.70
C ARG A 65 -7.19 -15.98 1.92
#